data_AF-A0A8S2XHZ0-F1
#
_entry.id   AF-A0A8S2XHZ0-F1
#
_cell.length_a   1.000
_cell.length_b   1.000
_cell.length_c   1.000
_cell.angle_alpha   90.00
_cell.angle_beta   90.00
_cell.angle_gamma   90.00
#
_symmetry.space_group_name_H-M   'P 1'
#
loop_
_entity.id
_entity.type
_entity.pdbx_description
1 polymer ?
#
loop_
_entity_poly.entity_id
_entity_poly.type
_entity_poly.pdbx_seq_one_letter_code
_entity_poly.pdbx_strand_id
1 'polypeptide(L)'
;MKSTIKRYIESCLLCKQYNVTLNNRYGHLRLIAPPEGPFLLIGIDYCGPLKRTPRENYSETSYCSATTKQQTAYDHNRLDPQYKIGDKVLTRIHGNRGKLDPKFSPIPKVHVADLRPIIIN
;
A
#
# COMPACT_ATOMS: atom_id res chain seq x y z
N MET A 1 -4.00 -14.39 -50.88
CA MET A 1 -3.07 -13.28 -50.57
C MET A 1 -2.94 -13.01 -49.07
N LYS A 2 -4.02 -12.74 -48.33
CA LYS A 2 -3.98 -12.53 -46.87
C LYS A 2 -3.32 -13.68 -46.07
N SER A 3 -3.56 -14.93 -46.48
CA SER A 3 -2.97 -16.12 -45.85
C SER A 3 -1.44 -16.18 -45.95
N THR A 4 -0.86 -15.76 -47.09
CA THR A 4 0.59 -15.72 -47.30
C THR A 4 1.24 -14.65 -46.43
N ILE A 5 0.62 -13.47 -46.35
CA ILE A 5 1.08 -12.38 -45.48
C ILE A 5 1.03 -12.81 -44.01
N LYS A 6 -0.06 -13.46 -43.59
CA LYS A 6 -0.19 -13.99 -42.22
C LYS A 6 0.93 -14.98 -41.90
N ARG A 7 1.20 -15.93 -42.80
CA ARG A 7 2.27 -16.92 -42.66
C ARG A 7 3.65 -16.27 -42.55
N TYR A 8 3.91 -15.23 -43.36
CA TYR A 8 5.15 -14.47 -43.30
C TYR A 8 5.32 -13.79 -41.93
N ILE A 9 4.28 -13.10 -41.44
CA ILE A 9 4.27 -12.44 -40.13
C ILE A 9 4.47 -13.47 -39.00
N GLU A 10 3.82 -14.63 -39.09
CA GLU A 10 3.96 -15.76 -38.14
C GLU A 10 5.34 -16.43 -38.20
N SER A 11 6.09 -16.31 -39.31
CA SER A 11 7.45 -16.83 -39.44
C SER A 11 8.55 -15.82 -39.11
N CYS A 12 8.26 -14.52 -39.18
CA CYS A 12 9.25 -13.46 -39.02
C CYS A 12 9.64 -13.28 -37.54
N LEU A 13 10.92 -13.47 -37.23
CA LEU A 13 11.47 -13.34 -35.88
C LEU A 13 11.30 -11.92 -35.31
N LEU A 14 11.57 -10.90 -36.13
CA LEU A 14 11.42 -9.50 -35.73
C LEU A 14 9.95 -9.17 -35.42
N CYS A 15 9.02 -9.66 -36.25
CA CYS A 15 7.60 -9.46 -35.99
C CYS A 15 7.18 -10.09 -34.66
N LYS A 16 7.65 -11.29 -34.32
CA LYS A 16 7.35 -11.92 -33.03
C LYS A 16 7.91 -11.16 -31.82
N GLN A 17 9.11 -10.61 -31.96
CA GLN A 17 9.79 -9.92 -30.86
C GLN A 17 9.12 -8.60 -30.51
N TYR A 18 8.69 -7.82 -31.51
CA TYR A 18 8.16 -6.48 -31.30
C TYR A 18 6.63 -6.40 -31.33
N ASN A 19 5.95 -7.37 -31.93
CA ASN A 19 4.49 -7.44 -31.94
C ASN A 19 3.99 -8.37 -30.81
N VAL A 20 4.19 -7.91 -29.58
CA VAL A 20 3.85 -8.68 -28.38
C VAL A 20 2.33 -8.76 -28.26
N THR A 21 1.79 -9.97 -28.26
CA THR A 21 0.35 -10.18 -28.04
C THR A 21 0.02 -10.07 -26.56
N LEU A 22 -0.89 -9.17 -26.21
CA LEU A 22 -1.38 -8.98 -24.84
C LEU A 22 -2.51 -9.97 -24.47
N ASN A 23 -2.84 -10.91 -25.34
CA ASN A 23 -3.94 -11.88 -25.16
C ASN A 23 -3.60 -13.06 -24.23
N ASN A 24 -2.50 -12.98 -23.49
CA ASN A 24 -2.20 -14.00 -22.49
C ASN A 24 -3.27 -13.94 -21.39
N ARG A 25 -3.81 -15.12 -21.01
CA ARG A 25 -4.71 -15.20 -19.85
C ARG A 25 -3.93 -14.76 -18.61
N TYR A 26 -4.53 -13.91 -17.79
CA TYR A 26 -3.95 -13.53 -16.50
C TYR A 26 -3.66 -14.79 -15.68
N GLY A 27 -2.43 -14.90 -15.18
CA GLY A 27 -2.07 -15.97 -14.27
C GLY A 27 -2.70 -15.74 -12.89
N HIS A 28 -3.28 -16.78 -12.29
CA HIS A 28 -3.71 -16.71 -10.90
C HIS A 28 -2.50 -16.77 -9.98
N LEU A 29 -2.48 -15.93 -8.94
CA LEU A 29 -1.51 -16.03 -7.87
C LEU A 29 -1.67 -17.38 -7.18
N ARG A 30 -0.55 -18.08 -6.96
CA ARG A 30 -0.55 -19.30 -6.15
C ARG A 30 -0.58 -18.90 -4.68
N LEU A 31 -1.65 -19.30 -3.99
CA LEU A 31 -1.72 -19.13 -2.54
C LEU A 31 -0.69 -20.04 -1.87
N ILE A 32 0.08 -19.47 -0.94
CA ILE A 32 0.97 -20.21 -0.06
C ILE A 32 0.23 -20.32 1.27
N ALA A 33 0.17 -21.53 1.85
CA ALA A 33 -0.45 -21.73 3.15
C ALA A 33 0.26 -20.87 4.21
N PRO A 34 -0.49 -20.27 5.15
CA PRO A 34 0.13 -19.52 6.24
C PRO A 34 1.00 -20.46 7.09
N PRO A 35 2.14 -19.98 7.62
CA PRO A 35 2.94 -20.77 8.55
C PRO A 35 2.14 -21.11 9.82
N GLU A 36 2.37 -22.29 10.38
CA GLU A 36 1.67 -22.82 11.57
C GLU A 36 2.00 -22.07 12.87
N GLY A 37 3.03 -21.24 12.86
CA GLY A 37 3.55 -20.56 14.03
C GLY A 37 4.31 -19.28 13.69
N PRO A 38 4.51 -18.39 14.69
CA PRO A 38 5.24 -17.16 14.50
C PRO A 38 6.70 -17.44 14.11
N PHE A 39 7.30 -16.55 13.32
CA PHE A 39 8.70 -16.58 12.88
C PHE A 39 9.13 -17.75 11.97
N LEU A 40 8.21 -18.63 11.54
CA LEU A 40 8.54 -19.72 10.62
C LEU A 40 8.79 -19.27 9.18
N LEU A 41 8.22 -18.12 8.77
CA LEU A 41 8.42 -17.54 7.45
C LEU A 41 8.51 -16.02 7.57
N ILE A 42 9.60 -15.45 7.06
CA ILE A 42 9.84 -14.00 7.01
C ILE A 42 10.12 -13.62 5.56
N GLY A 43 9.23 -12.83 4.96
CA GLY A 43 9.50 -12.18 3.68
C GLY A 43 10.29 -10.90 3.92
N ILE A 44 11.48 -10.81 3.34
CA ILE A 44 12.33 -9.61 3.38
C ILE A 44 12.49 -9.12 1.94
N ASP A 45 12.25 -7.83 1.72
CA ASP A 45 12.47 -7.17 0.44
C ASP A 45 13.23 -5.85 0.65
N TYR A 46 14.02 -5.47 -0.35
CA TYR A 46 14.78 -4.23 -0.35
C TYR A 46 14.07 -3.20 -1.21
N CYS A 47 13.53 -2.15 -0.59
CA CYS A 47 13.03 -0.99 -1.32
C CYS A 47 14.20 -0.06 -1.67
N GLY A 48 14.44 0.22 -2.96
CA GLY A 48 15.53 1.11 -3.34
C GLY A 48 15.55 1.54 -4.81
N PRO A 49 16.44 2.51 -5.15
CA PRO A 49 17.45 3.14 -4.28
C PRO A 49 16.89 4.30 -3.44
N LEU A 50 17.24 4.34 -2.16
CA LEU A 50 16.86 5.43 -1.25
C LEU A 50 17.91 6.56 -1.29
N LYS A 51 17.50 7.78 -0.90
CA LYS A 51 18.44 8.89 -0.73
C LYS A 51 19.40 8.57 0.42
N ARG A 52 20.70 8.81 0.20
CA ARG A 52 21.73 8.66 1.24
C ARG A 52 21.57 9.77 2.27
N THR A 53 21.66 9.41 3.54
CA THR A 53 21.83 10.37 4.64
C THR A 53 23.25 10.94 4.65
N PRO A 54 23.46 12.06 5.35
CA PRO A 54 24.80 12.56 5.65
C PRO A 54 25.71 11.58 6.42
N ARG A 55 25.13 10.55 7.07
CA ARG A 55 25.86 9.46 7.75
C ARG A 55 26.07 8.25 6.84
N GLU A 56 25.92 8.42 5.53
CA GLU A 56 26.08 7.40 4.48
C GLU A 56 25.12 6.20 4.50
N ASN A 57 24.19 6.13 5.47
CA ASN A 57 23.11 5.15 5.48
C ASN A 57 21.97 5.55 4.53
N TYR A 58 21.27 4.58 3.97
CA TYR A 58 20.03 4.80 3.20
C TYR A 58 18.87 5.11 4.17
N SER A 59 18.33 6.34 4.18
CA SER A 59 17.26 6.69 5.12
C SER A 59 15.85 6.40 4.61
N GLU A 60 15.06 5.89 5.54
CA GLU A 60 13.61 5.69 5.55
C GLU A 60 12.77 6.99 5.40
N THR A 61 13.40 8.17 5.28
CA THR A 61 12.71 9.48 5.16
C THR A 61 11.78 9.58 3.96
N SER A 62 11.98 8.75 2.93
CA SER A 62 11.05 8.63 1.81
C SER A 62 9.71 8.01 2.22
N TYR A 63 9.70 7.05 3.16
CA TYR A 63 8.48 6.43 3.67
C TYR A 63 7.64 7.45 4.44
N CYS A 64 8.27 8.25 5.32
CA CYS A 64 7.61 9.35 6.02
C CYS A 64 6.94 10.33 5.05
N SER A 65 7.59 10.67 3.94
CA SER A 65 7.00 11.57 2.93
C SER A 65 5.83 10.95 2.15
N ALA A 66 5.84 9.63 1.93
CA ALA A 66 4.74 8.91 1.30
C ALA A 66 3.54 8.80 2.24
N THR A 67 3.77 8.52 3.53
CA THR A 67 2.70 8.54 4.55
C THR A 67 2.12 9.93 4.72
N THR A 68 2.93 10.99 4.66
CA THR A 68 2.42 12.38 4.73
C THR A 68 1.58 12.72 3.49
N LYS A 69 1.98 12.28 2.29
CA LYS A 69 1.17 12.45 1.06
C LYS A 69 -0.14 11.67 1.09
N GLN A 70 -0.13 10.46 1.64
CA GLN A 70 -1.34 9.67 1.84
C GLN A 70 -2.26 10.30 2.88
N GLN A 71 -1.69 10.82 3.98
CA GLN A 71 -2.44 11.53 5.01
C GLN A 71 -3.08 12.80 4.45
N THR A 72 -2.34 13.62 3.71
CA THR A 72 -2.91 14.84 3.09
C THR A 72 -3.97 14.52 2.03
N ALA A 73 -3.78 13.47 1.22
CA ALA A 73 -4.81 13.01 0.28
C ALA A 73 -6.06 12.47 0.99
N TYR A 74 -5.87 11.74 2.11
CA TYR A 74 -6.95 11.23 2.94
C TYR A 74 -7.73 12.38 3.60
N ASP A 75 -7.04 13.38 4.13
CA ASP A 75 -7.64 14.55 4.78
C ASP A 75 -8.31 15.49 3.77
N HIS A 76 -7.79 15.62 2.54
CA HIS A 76 -8.38 16.43 1.47
C HIS A 76 -9.72 15.87 0.96
N ASN A 77 -9.89 14.54 0.98
CA ASN A 77 -11.14 13.89 0.53
C ASN A 77 -12.18 13.76 1.63
N ARG A 78 -11.96 14.40 2.78
CA ARG A 78 -12.85 14.32 3.92
C ARG A 78 -13.86 15.48 3.87
N LEU A 79 -15.15 15.13 3.80
CA LEU A 79 -16.26 16.08 3.70
C LEU A 79 -16.37 17.05 4.89
N ASP A 80 -15.88 16.65 6.07
CA ASP A 80 -15.76 17.54 7.24
C ASP A 80 -14.54 17.12 8.10
N PRO A 81 -13.45 17.90 8.09
CA PRO A 81 -12.25 17.62 8.89
C PRO A 81 -12.40 18.01 10.37
N GLN A 82 -13.44 18.76 10.75
CA GLN A 82 -13.62 19.24 12.12
C GLN A 82 -14.75 18.48 12.81
N TYR A 83 -14.39 17.57 13.70
CA TYR A 83 -15.37 16.99 14.62
C TYR A 83 -15.90 18.07 15.56
N LYS A 84 -17.22 18.15 15.72
CA LYS A 84 -17.85 19.06 16.67
C LYS A 84 -17.85 18.42 18.05
N ILE A 85 -17.75 19.25 19.09
CA ILE A 85 -17.94 18.80 20.48
C ILE A 85 -19.35 18.17 20.56
N GLY A 86 -19.41 16.91 20.99
CA GLY A 86 -20.65 16.13 21.03
C GLY A 86 -20.75 15.03 19.97
N ASP A 87 -19.90 15.02 18.94
CA ASP A 87 -19.92 13.97 17.91
C ASP A 87 -19.51 12.61 18.49
N LYS A 88 -20.17 11.53 18.04
CA LYS A 88 -19.79 10.17 18.39
C LYS A 88 -18.69 9.69 17.46
N VAL A 89 -17.47 9.54 17.99
CA VAL A 89 -16.28 9.12 17.23
C VAL A 89 -15.76 7.78 17.73
N LEU A 90 -15.24 6.96 16.81
CA LEU A 90 -14.54 5.74 17.17
C LEU A 90 -13.09 6.09 17.54
N THR A 91 -12.66 5.73 18.73
CA THR A 91 -11.29 6.00 19.18
C THR A 91 -10.36 4.89 18.77
N ARG A 92 -9.17 5.23 18.26
CA ARG A 92 -8.12 4.25 17.99
C ARG A 92 -7.69 3.63 19.32
N ILE A 93 -7.60 2.30 19.36
CA ILE A 93 -7.14 1.65 20.58
C ILE A 93 -5.63 1.41 20.49
N HIS A 94 -4.89 1.92 21.48
CA HIS A 94 -3.42 1.84 21.55
C HIS A 94 -2.97 0.60 22.35
N GLY A 95 -1.84 -0.01 21.98
CA GLY A 95 -1.24 -1.18 22.67
C GLY A 95 -0.72 -2.25 21.71
N ASN A 96 -0.06 -3.28 22.27
CA ASN A 96 0.43 -4.44 21.51
C ASN A 96 -0.76 -5.25 20.98
N ARG A 97 -0.92 -5.29 19.66
CA ARG A 97 -2.06 -5.88 18.97
C ARG A 97 -1.62 -6.68 17.75
N GLY A 98 -2.28 -7.80 17.51
CA GLY A 98 -2.19 -8.54 16.26
C GLY A 98 -2.81 -7.76 15.10
N LYS A 99 -2.42 -8.09 13.87
CA LYS A 99 -2.93 -7.42 12.65
C LYS A 99 -4.45 -7.55 12.47
N LEU A 100 -5.06 -8.58 13.06
CA LEU A 100 -6.49 -8.86 12.99
C LEU A 100 -7.29 -8.22 14.13
N ASP A 101 -6.62 -7.65 15.14
CA ASP A 101 -7.32 -7.04 16.24
C ASP A 101 -8.02 -5.75 15.77
N PRO A 102 -9.23 -5.45 16.29
CA PRO A 102 -9.94 -4.23 15.96
C PRO A 102 -9.06 -3.00 16.19
N LYS A 103 -8.88 -2.18 15.15
CA LYS A 103 -8.07 -0.95 15.23
C LYS A 103 -8.75 0.17 16.02
N PHE A 104 -10.08 0.14 16.09
CA PHE A 104 -10.92 1.14 16.74
C PHE A 104 -11.81 0.51 17.81
N SER A 105 -12.22 1.32 18.80
CA SER A 105 -13.15 0.90 19.84
C SER A 105 -14.49 0.49 19.23
N PRO A 106 -15.07 -0.66 19.60
CA PRO A 106 -16.40 -1.05 19.12
C PRO A 106 -17.50 -0.14 19.65
N ILE A 107 -17.23 0.54 20.77
CA ILE A 107 -18.12 1.51 21.39
C ILE A 107 -17.65 2.91 20.98
N PRO A 108 -18.49 3.71 20.30
CA PRO A 108 -18.16 5.09 20.00
C PRO A 108 -18.15 5.94 21.28
N LYS A 109 -17.17 6.84 21.38
CA LYS A 109 -17.05 7.80 22.47
C LYS A 109 -17.49 9.18 22.00
N VAL A 110 -18.10 9.95 22.89
CA VAL A 110 -18.42 11.35 22.60
C VAL A 110 -17.11 12.14 22.53
N HIS A 111 -16.97 12.96 21.50
CA HIS A 111 -15.84 13.87 21.35
C HIS A 111 -16.01 15.03 22.33
N VAL A 112 -15.34 14.96 23.50
CA VAL A 112 -15.55 15.91 24.62
C VAL A 112 -14.52 17.05 24.64
N ALA A 113 -13.44 17.00 23.86
CA ALA A 113 -12.40 18.03 23.93
C ALA A 113 -11.77 18.35 22.57
N ASP A 114 -11.50 19.63 22.34
CA ASP A 114 -10.81 20.18 21.18
C ASP A 114 -9.28 19.93 21.26
N LEU A 115 -8.89 18.70 21.58
CA LEU A 115 -7.48 18.30 21.61
C LEU A 115 -7.05 17.97 20.19
N ARG A 116 -6.64 19.00 19.44
CA ARG A 116 -5.75 18.77 18.31
C ARG A 116 -4.52 18.07 18.88
N PRO A 117 -4.21 16.82 18.51
CA PRO A 117 -2.98 16.21 18.97
C PRO A 117 -1.81 16.98 18.34
N ILE A 118 -1.16 17.81 19.14
CA ILE A 118 0.18 18.30 18.83
C ILE A 118 1.05 17.04 18.84
N ILE A 119 1.40 16.56 17.66
CA ILE A 119 2.47 15.58 17.49
C ILE A 119 3.76 16.38 17.77
N ILE A 120 4.27 16.27 19.00
CA ILE A 120 5.60 16.77 19.34
C ILE A 120 6.60 15.71 18.82
N ASN A 121 7.57 16.20 18.06
CA ASN A 121 8.61 15.47 17.30
C ASN A 121 9.34 14.38 18.08
#